data_AF-A0A7S0P695-F1
#
_entry.id   AF-A0A7S0P695-F1
#
_cell.length_a   1.000
_cell.length_b   1.000
_cell.length_c   1.000
_cell.angle_alpha   90.00
_cell.angle_beta   90.00
_cell.angle_gamma   90.00
#
_symmetry.space_group_name_H-M   'P 1'
#
loop_
_entity.id
_entity.type
_entity.pdbx_description
1 polymer ?
#
loop_
_entity_poly.entity_id
_entity_poly.type
_entity_poly.pdbx_seq_one_letter_code
_entity_poly.pdbx_strand_id
1 'polypeptide(L)'
;RRGGASKARLRSYEKLLSESTHARDAERVQSGSIAIVPGPRLGNVVLSVERVSKSYGERRLIDNLSFELPAGAVMGVVGPNGTGKSTLMRLISGEEAPDDGELRIGQTVTLGYVNQNRDGLDPAKSVYEEISQGLETLTLGSREVHMRAYVSTFNLRGSMQEKLVGKLSGGERGRVHLAKTLREGCNLLLLDEPSNDLDVDTLRSLEEALRAFAGSAIV
;
A
#
# COMPACT_ATOMS: atom_id res chain seq x y z
N ARG A 1 -16.94 -1.82 -26.83
CA ARG A 1 -17.47 -1.06 -25.67
C ARG A 1 -16.35 -0.67 -24.66
N ARG A 2 -15.18 -0.13 -25.08
CA ARG A 2 -14.03 0.14 -24.18
C ARG A 2 -13.94 1.58 -23.61
N GLY A 3 -14.76 2.53 -24.07
CA GLY A 3 -14.61 3.96 -23.69
C GLY A 3 -15.35 4.44 -22.44
N GLY A 4 -16.36 3.71 -21.94
CA GLY A 4 -17.23 4.18 -20.85
C GLY A 4 -16.63 4.01 -19.44
N ALA A 5 -15.97 2.88 -19.18
CA ALA A 5 -15.40 2.55 -17.88
C ALA A 5 -14.13 3.38 -17.55
N SER A 6 -13.40 3.83 -18.58
CA SER A 6 -12.23 4.70 -18.41
C SER A 6 -12.63 6.13 -18.01
N LYS A 7 -13.63 6.72 -18.68
CA LYS A 7 -14.14 8.07 -18.33
C LYS A 7 -14.84 8.14 -16.97
N ALA A 8 -15.59 7.11 -16.57
CA ALA A 8 -16.21 7.08 -15.26
C ALA A 8 -15.17 7.05 -14.13
N ARG A 9 -14.05 6.36 -14.33
CA ARG A 9 -12.99 6.23 -13.32
C ARG A 9 -12.06 7.42 -13.24
N LEU A 10 -11.73 8.06 -14.37
CA LEU A 10 -11.03 9.36 -14.35
C LEU A 10 -11.80 10.40 -13.53
N ARG A 11 -13.13 10.45 -13.68
CA ARG A 11 -14.00 11.31 -12.86
C ARG A 11 -14.01 10.92 -11.38
N SER A 12 -13.99 9.62 -11.06
CA SER A 12 -13.85 9.16 -9.67
C SER A 12 -12.49 9.54 -9.08
N TYR A 13 -11.40 9.42 -9.85
CA TYR A 13 -10.06 9.81 -9.44
C TYR A 13 -9.95 11.33 -9.20
N GLU A 14 -10.46 12.16 -10.11
CA GLU A 14 -10.53 13.62 -9.93
C GLU A 14 -11.36 14.00 -8.69
N LYS A 15 -12.45 13.28 -8.42
CA LYS A 15 -13.24 13.46 -7.19
C LYS A 15 -12.45 13.06 -5.94
N LEU A 16 -11.68 11.97 -5.98
CA LEU A 16 -10.84 11.52 -4.87
C LEU A 16 -9.69 12.49 -4.59
N LEU A 17 -9.15 13.14 -5.62
CA LEU A 17 -8.16 14.21 -5.48
C LEU A 17 -8.71 15.52 -4.89
N SER A 18 -10.04 15.66 -4.74
CA SER A 18 -10.61 16.87 -4.15
C SER A 18 -10.29 16.98 -2.66
N GLU A 19 -10.13 18.20 -2.16
CA GLU A 19 -9.88 18.51 -0.74
C GLU A 19 -10.92 17.87 0.21
N SER A 20 -12.14 17.63 -0.29
CA SER A 20 -13.21 16.98 0.47
C SER A 20 -12.91 15.52 0.85
N THR A 21 -12.07 14.83 0.10
CA THR A 21 -11.65 13.45 0.41
C THR A 21 -10.59 13.45 1.49
N HIS A 22 -9.62 14.37 1.44
CA HIS A 22 -8.57 14.45 2.45
C HIS A 22 -9.10 14.91 3.81
N ALA A 23 -10.13 15.77 3.83
CA ALA A 23 -10.84 16.12 5.08
C ALA A 23 -11.47 14.89 5.76
N ARG A 24 -11.93 13.90 4.98
CA ARG A 24 -12.50 12.65 5.48
C ARG A 24 -11.44 11.71 6.03
N ASP A 25 -10.20 11.78 5.57
CA ASP A 25 -9.13 10.92 6.08
C ASP A 25 -8.73 11.31 7.51
N ALA A 26 -8.75 12.60 7.84
CA ALA A 26 -8.61 13.05 9.23
C ALA A 26 -9.78 12.58 10.12
N GLU A 27 -11.01 12.62 9.59
CA GLU A 27 -12.20 12.12 10.30
C GLU A 27 -12.16 10.61 10.52
N ARG A 28 -11.63 9.85 9.55
CA ARG A 28 -11.37 8.41 9.70
C ARG A 28 -10.46 8.11 10.88
N VAL A 29 -9.36 8.83 11.01
CA VAL A 29 -8.46 8.62 12.14
C VAL A 29 -9.15 8.94 13.47
N GLN A 30 -9.95 10.02 13.52
CA GLN A 30 -10.73 10.36 14.71
C GLN A 30 -11.79 9.29 15.05
N SER A 31 -12.37 8.62 14.04
CA SER A 31 -13.28 7.50 14.24
C SER A 31 -12.58 6.15 14.46
N GLY A 32 -11.24 6.11 14.48
CA GLY A 32 -10.45 4.90 14.69
C GLY A 32 -10.28 4.01 13.44
N SER A 33 -10.57 4.52 12.25
CA SER A 33 -10.42 3.84 10.96
C SER A 33 -9.09 4.20 10.29
N ILE A 34 -8.55 3.28 9.49
CA ILE A 34 -7.29 3.46 8.77
C ILE A 34 -7.45 4.60 7.76
N ALA A 35 -6.45 5.47 7.71
CA ALA A 35 -6.27 6.46 6.67
C ALA A 35 -4.95 6.19 5.94
N ILE A 36 -4.97 6.32 4.62
CA ILE A 36 -3.76 6.27 3.79
C ILE A 36 -3.34 7.72 3.55
N VAL A 37 -2.09 8.04 3.87
CA VAL A 37 -1.58 9.39 3.64
C VAL A 37 -1.49 9.62 2.14
N PRO A 38 -2.09 10.72 1.63
CA PRO A 38 -2.08 10.97 0.19
C PRO A 38 -0.66 11.23 -0.30
N GLY A 39 -0.27 10.54 -1.35
CA GLY A 39 0.98 10.82 -2.06
C GLY A 39 0.87 11.96 -3.07
N PRO A 40 1.96 12.26 -3.79
CA PRO A 40 1.97 13.26 -4.84
C PRO A 40 1.02 12.88 -5.98
N ARG A 41 0.62 13.86 -6.79
CA ARG A 41 -0.31 13.65 -7.90
C ARG A 41 0.22 12.57 -8.86
N LEU A 42 -0.61 11.56 -9.10
CA LEU A 42 -0.29 10.45 -9.98
C LEU A 42 -0.60 10.83 -11.44
N GLY A 43 0.35 10.59 -12.32
CA GLY A 43 0.20 10.74 -13.76
C GLY A 43 -0.64 9.61 -14.38
N ASN A 44 -0.94 9.74 -15.67
CA ASN A 44 -1.84 8.80 -16.37
C ASN A 44 -1.24 7.39 -16.51
N VAL A 45 0.09 7.30 -16.66
CA VAL A 45 0.82 6.03 -16.74
C VAL A 45 1.35 5.72 -15.35
N VAL A 46 0.91 4.60 -14.77
CA VAL A 46 1.35 4.14 -13.44
C VAL A 46 2.28 2.95 -13.58
N LEU A 47 1.82 1.90 -14.25
CA LEU A 47 2.60 0.69 -14.52
C LEU A 47 2.24 0.16 -15.91
N SER A 48 3.26 -0.13 -16.73
CA SER A 48 3.13 -0.91 -17.96
C SER A 48 3.99 -2.15 -17.85
N VAL A 49 3.39 -3.31 -18.13
CA VAL A 49 4.05 -4.60 -18.18
C VAL A 49 3.84 -5.14 -19.59
N GLU A 50 4.92 -5.39 -20.31
CA GLU A 50 4.91 -5.82 -21.70
C GLU A 50 5.71 -7.13 -21.84
N ARG A 51 4.99 -8.22 -22.09
CA ARG A 51 5.54 -9.56 -22.38
C ARG A 51 6.52 -10.08 -21.31
N VAL A 52 6.33 -9.66 -20.06
CA VAL A 52 7.25 -10.00 -18.96
C VAL A 52 7.23 -11.50 -18.69
N SER A 53 8.42 -12.09 -18.59
CA SER A 53 8.62 -13.48 -18.17
C SER A 53 9.62 -13.56 -17.03
N LYS A 54 9.40 -14.51 -16.11
CA LYS A 54 10.31 -14.77 -14.98
C LYS A 54 10.35 -16.24 -14.61
N SER A 55 11.54 -16.78 -14.46
CA SER A 55 11.82 -18.17 -14.11
C SER A 55 12.80 -18.28 -12.94
N TYR A 56 12.67 -19.34 -12.15
CA TYR A 56 13.66 -19.74 -11.16
C TYR A 56 14.14 -21.14 -11.48
N GLY A 57 15.40 -21.27 -11.91
CA GLY A 57 15.90 -22.50 -12.50
C GLY A 57 15.07 -22.89 -13.72
N GLU A 58 14.58 -24.13 -13.75
CA GLU A 58 13.75 -24.65 -14.84
C GLU A 58 12.27 -24.26 -14.72
N ARG A 59 11.85 -23.70 -13.58
CA ARG A 59 10.45 -23.39 -13.31
C ARG A 59 10.12 -21.97 -13.77
N ARG A 60 9.31 -21.87 -14.83
CA ARG A 60 8.70 -20.60 -15.25
C ARG A 60 7.54 -20.24 -14.33
N LEU A 61 7.61 -19.09 -13.67
CA LEU A 61 6.54 -18.59 -12.79
C LEU A 61 5.64 -17.58 -13.49
N ILE A 62 6.24 -16.72 -14.33
CA ILE A 62 5.52 -15.73 -15.13
C ILE A 62 5.92 -15.96 -16.59
N ASP A 63 4.94 -16.05 -17.47
CA ASP A 63 5.14 -16.30 -18.90
C ASP A 63 4.39 -15.27 -19.74
N ASN A 64 5.14 -14.43 -20.46
CA ASN A 64 4.63 -13.46 -21.43
C ASN A 64 3.46 -12.59 -20.91
N LEU A 65 3.53 -12.15 -19.65
CA LEU A 65 2.50 -11.35 -19.00
C LEU A 65 2.49 -9.92 -19.55
N SER A 66 1.31 -9.42 -19.94
CA SER A 66 1.14 -8.03 -20.39
C SER A 66 -0.11 -7.40 -19.80
N PHE A 67 0.05 -6.23 -19.17
CA PHE A 67 -1.06 -5.43 -18.66
C PHE A 67 -0.62 -3.99 -18.37
N GLU A 68 -1.58 -3.09 -18.24
CA GLU A 68 -1.37 -1.73 -17.77
C GLU A 68 -2.20 -1.47 -16.51
N LEU A 69 -1.62 -0.74 -15.56
CA LEU A 69 -2.34 -0.17 -14.43
C LEU A 69 -2.51 1.33 -14.67
N PRO A 70 -3.73 1.84 -14.85
CA PRO A 70 -3.98 3.28 -14.93
C PRO A 70 -4.07 3.91 -13.52
N ALA A 71 -4.06 5.24 -13.46
CA ALA A 71 -4.28 5.98 -12.22
C ALA A 71 -5.66 5.71 -11.59
N GLY A 72 -5.70 5.60 -10.26
CA GLY A 72 -6.94 5.34 -9.52
C GLY A 72 -7.41 3.89 -9.56
N ALA A 73 -6.60 2.97 -10.08
CA ALA A 73 -6.97 1.56 -10.22
C ALA A 73 -6.50 0.73 -9.02
N VAL A 74 -7.39 -0.12 -8.52
CA VAL A 74 -7.07 -1.20 -7.57
C VAL A 74 -7.12 -2.52 -8.34
N MET A 75 -6.01 -3.24 -8.38
CA MET A 75 -5.85 -4.54 -9.05
C MET A 75 -5.69 -5.64 -8.01
N GLY A 76 -6.54 -6.67 -8.10
CA GLY A 76 -6.38 -7.89 -7.29
C GLY A 76 -5.52 -8.92 -8.02
N VAL A 77 -4.52 -9.48 -7.34
CA VAL A 77 -3.67 -10.58 -7.82
C VAL A 77 -4.06 -11.85 -7.06
N VAL A 78 -4.73 -12.76 -7.77
CA VAL A 78 -5.25 -14.00 -7.18
C VAL A 78 -4.55 -15.21 -7.76
N GLY A 79 -4.36 -16.23 -6.92
CA GLY A 79 -3.77 -17.50 -7.33
C GLY A 79 -3.28 -18.31 -6.12
N PRO A 80 -3.16 -19.65 -6.27
CA PRO A 80 -2.57 -20.51 -5.26
C PRO A 80 -1.19 -20.03 -4.75
N ASN A 81 -0.75 -20.57 -3.63
CA ASN A 81 0.60 -20.28 -3.14
C ASN A 81 1.64 -20.85 -4.10
N GLY A 82 2.70 -20.08 -4.34
CA GLY A 82 3.77 -20.45 -5.27
C GLY A 82 3.46 -20.26 -6.75
N THR A 83 2.40 -19.52 -7.13
CA THR A 83 2.14 -19.15 -8.54
C THR A 83 2.90 -17.93 -9.04
N GLY A 84 3.75 -17.32 -8.21
CA GLY A 84 4.54 -16.14 -8.59
C GLY A 84 3.88 -14.79 -8.27
N LYS A 85 2.86 -14.73 -7.39
CA LYS A 85 2.27 -13.46 -6.93
C LYS A 85 3.31 -12.52 -6.30
N SER A 86 4.03 -13.01 -5.30
CA SER A 86 5.12 -12.24 -4.67
C SER A 86 6.26 -11.97 -5.64
N THR A 87 6.51 -12.86 -6.61
CA THR A 87 7.48 -12.59 -7.69
C THR A 87 7.04 -11.40 -8.55
N LEU A 88 5.76 -11.31 -8.93
CA LEU A 88 5.22 -10.16 -9.63
C LEU A 88 5.39 -8.87 -8.81
N MET A 89 5.11 -8.91 -7.51
CA MET A 89 5.31 -7.76 -6.62
C MET A 89 6.78 -7.32 -6.58
N ARG A 90 7.73 -8.26 -6.49
CA ARG A 90 9.18 -7.96 -6.50
C ARG A 90 9.68 -7.42 -7.85
N LEU A 91 9.11 -7.87 -8.96
CA LEU A 91 9.39 -7.29 -10.27
C LEU A 91 8.89 -5.84 -10.35
N ILE A 92 7.70 -5.56 -9.81
CA ILE A 92 7.13 -4.20 -9.80
C ILE A 92 7.86 -3.30 -8.81
N SER A 93 8.34 -3.81 -7.67
CA SER A 93 9.12 -3.02 -6.71
C SER A 93 10.56 -2.77 -7.15
N GLY A 94 11.03 -3.49 -8.18
CA GLY A 94 12.42 -3.42 -8.66
C GLY A 94 13.41 -4.21 -7.81
N GLU A 95 12.93 -5.00 -6.84
CA GLU A 95 13.76 -5.96 -6.10
C GLU A 95 14.30 -7.07 -7.01
N GLU A 96 13.58 -7.39 -8.09
CA GLU A 96 14.01 -8.32 -9.12
C GLU A 96 13.81 -7.73 -10.53
N ALA A 97 14.64 -8.17 -11.47
CA ALA A 97 14.48 -7.87 -12.90
C ALA A 97 13.77 -9.01 -13.64
N PRO A 98 12.96 -8.71 -14.67
CA PRO A 98 12.39 -9.73 -15.55
C PRO A 98 13.50 -10.41 -16.37
N ASP A 99 13.26 -11.65 -16.79
CA ASP A 99 14.20 -12.37 -17.67
C ASP A 99 14.00 -11.98 -19.15
N ASP A 100 12.76 -11.66 -19.53
CA ASP A 100 12.35 -11.17 -20.84
C ASP A 100 11.19 -10.18 -20.69
N GLY A 101 10.95 -9.38 -21.72
CA GLY A 101 9.94 -8.32 -21.73
C GLY A 101 10.39 -7.07 -20.99
N GLU A 102 9.43 -6.18 -20.75
CA GLU A 102 9.70 -4.87 -20.15
C GLU A 102 8.66 -4.49 -19.10
N LEU A 103 9.14 -3.95 -17.97
CA LEU A 103 8.32 -3.38 -16.92
C LEU A 103 8.70 -1.92 -16.75
N ARG A 104 7.73 -1.02 -16.93
CA ARG A 104 7.92 0.43 -16.79
C ARG A 104 7.00 1.00 -15.72
N ILE A 105 7.60 1.68 -14.75
CA ILE A 105 6.89 2.46 -13.73
C ILE A 105 6.83 3.92 -14.21
N GLY A 106 5.66 4.55 -14.05
CA GLY A 106 5.48 5.96 -14.39
C GLY A 106 6.36 6.89 -13.56
N GLN A 107 6.84 7.98 -14.17
CA GLN A 107 7.77 8.92 -13.52
C GLN A 107 7.21 9.63 -12.28
N THR A 108 5.89 9.75 -12.18
CA THR A 108 5.20 10.37 -11.04
C THR A 108 4.91 9.39 -9.91
N VAL A 109 5.28 8.12 -10.05
CA VAL A 109 4.97 7.08 -9.06
C VAL A 109 5.90 7.23 -7.86
N THR A 110 5.28 7.27 -6.69
CA THR A 110 5.91 7.04 -5.39
C THR A 110 5.36 5.73 -4.87
N LEU A 111 6.21 4.71 -4.87
CA LEU A 111 5.85 3.34 -4.54
C LEU A 111 5.89 3.12 -3.02
N GLY A 112 4.81 2.60 -2.45
CA GLY A 112 4.79 2.01 -1.11
C GLY A 112 4.63 0.51 -1.22
N TYR A 113 5.58 -0.26 -0.71
CA TYR A 113 5.52 -1.73 -0.71
C TYR A 113 5.37 -2.26 0.72
N VAL A 114 4.29 -3.02 0.93
CA VAL A 114 4.09 -3.86 2.11
C VAL A 114 4.32 -5.29 1.70
N ASN A 115 5.50 -5.81 2.00
CA ASN A 115 5.90 -7.16 1.64
C ASN A 115 5.72 -8.13 2.83
N GLN A 116 5.94 -9.42 2.59
CA GLN A 116 5.88 -10.43 3.65
C GLN A 116 7.08 -10.37 4.60
N ASN A 117 8.22 -9.83 4.17
CA ASN A 117 9.49 -9.81 4.90
C ASN A 117 9.65 -8.52 5.70
N ARG A 118 9.45 -8.59 7.02
CA ARG A 118 9.47 -7.41 7.90
C ARG A 118 10.88 -6.98 8.34
N ASP A 119 11.86 -7.20 7.48
CA ASP A 119 13.28 -6.98 7.78
C ASP A 119 13.65 -5.49 7.84
N GLY A 120 12.74 -4.61 7.39
CA GLY A 120 12.90 -3.15 7.41
C GLY A 120 12.43 -2.45 8.70
N LEU A 121 12.13 -3.18 9.78
CA LEU A 121 11.74 -2.60 11.07
C LEU A 121 12.88 -2.71 12.08
N ASP A 122 13.18 -1.60 12.77
CA ASP A 122 14.22 -1.57 13.80
C ASP A 122 13.72 -2.26 15.10
N PRO A 123 14.30 -3.41 15.51
CA PRO A 123 13.84 -4.15 16.67
C PRO A 123 14.07 -3.42 18.00
N ALA A 124 14.96 -2.43 18.03
CA ALA A 124 15.32 -1.67 19.22
C ALA A 124 14.38 -0.49 19.49
N LYS A 125 13.57 -0.07 18.52
CA LYS A 125 12.59 1.02 18.68
C LYS A 125 11.28 0.50 19.24
N SER A 126 10.55 1.38 19.92
CA SER A 126 9.13 1.15 20.22
C SER A 126 8.29 1.20 18.94
N VAL A 127 7.10 0.60 18.98
CA VAL A 127 6.11 0.68 17.90
C VAL A 127 5.83 2.12 17.49
N TYR A 128 5.67 3.02 18.47
CA TYR A 128 5.42 4.43 18.21
C TYR A 128 6.60 5.08 17.50
N GLU A 129 7.82 4.91 17.99
CA GLU A 129 9.02 5.51 17.40
C GLU A 129 9.26 5.00 15.97
N GLU A 130 9.05 3.70 15.73
CA GLU A 130 9.25 3.09 14.43
C GLU A 130 8.25 3.62 13.39
N ILE A 131 6.98 3.80 13.77
CA ILE A 131 5.95 4.33 12.86
C ILE A 131 6.09 5.84 12.72
N SER A 132 6.26 6.59 13.81
CA SER A 132 6.28 8.05 13.82
C SER A 132 7.53 8.66 13.22
N GLN A 133 8.68 7.99 13.36
CA GLN A 133 9.99 8.51 12.98
C GLN A 133 10.25 9.92 13.51
N GLY A 134 9.79 10.19 14.74
CA GLY A 134 9.96 11.49 15.41
C GLY A 134 8.90 12.54 15.09
N LEU A 135 7.92 12.24 14.25
CA LEU A 135 6.77 13.13 14.03
C LEU A 135 5.78 13.05 15.20
N GLU A 136 5.27 14.20 15.65
CA GLU A 136 4.19 14.26 16.64
C GLU A 136 2.81 14.30 15.97
N THR A 137 2.74 14.89 14.78
CA THR A 137 1.53 15.05 13.98
C THR A 137 1.78 14.62 12.53
N LEU A 138 0.68 14.32 11.85
CA LEU A 138 0.61 13.94 10.45
C LEU A 138 -0.40 14.83 9.76
N THR A 139 -0.02 15.40 8.62
CA THR A 139 -0.93 16.19 7.78
C THR A 139 -1.76 15.27 6.87
N LEU A 140 -3.07 15.21 7.11
CA LEU A 140 -4.05 14.54 6.27
C LEU A 140 -4.92 15.60 5.60
N GLY A 141 -4.55 15.97 4.37
CA GLY A 141 -5.17 17.10 3.68
C GLY A 141 -4.88 18.43 4.34
N SER A 142 -5.93 19.13 4.76
CA SER A 142 -5.84 20.42 5.45
C SER A 142 -5.86 20.29 6.98
N ARG A 143 -5.80 19.06 7.52
CA ARG A 143 -5.91 18.80 8.96
C ARG A 143 -4.65 18.11 9.47
N GLU A 144 -4.26 18.45 10.69
CA GLU A 144 -3.24 17.72 11.43
C GLU A 144 -3.90 16.70 12.35
N VAL A 145 -3.27 15.53 12.45
CA VAL A 145 -3.70 14.45 13.32
C VAL A 145 -2.52 13.98 14.14
N HIS A 146 -2.72 13.77 15.44
CA HIS A 146 -1.67 13.24 16.32
C HIS A 146 -1.22 11.84 15.89
N MET A 147 0.09 11.60 15.88
CA MET A 147 0.66 10.31 15.51
C MET A 147 0.15 9.16 16.38
N ARG A 148 -0.11 9.40 17.68
CA ARG A 148 -0.69 8.38 18.57
C ARG A 148 -2.10 7.96 18.15
N ALA A 149 -2.89 8.89 17.62
CA ALA A 149 -4.22 8.58 17.09
C ALA A 149 -4.11 7.78 15.79
N TYR A 150 -3.22 8.19 14.87
CA TYR A 150 -2.94 7.45 13.64
C TYR A 150 -2.47 6.02 13.92
N VAL A 151 -1.49 5.83 14.81
CA VAL A 151 -0.99 4.49 15.16
C VAL A 151 -2.12 3.61 15.74
N SER A 152 -3.05 4.20 16.49
CA SER A 152 -4.19 3.48 17.09
C SER A 152 -5.19 2.91 16.06
N THR A 153 -5.24 3.44 14.82
CA THR A 153 -6.15 2.95 13.77
C THR A 153 -5.74 1.58 13.25
N PHE A 154 -4.49 1.17 13.48
CA PHE A 154 -3.95 -0.14 13.11
C PHE A 154 -4.05 -1.15 14.26
N ASN A 155 -4.97 -0.93 15.20
CA ASN A 155 -5.12 -1.75 16.41
C ASN A 155 -3.83 -1.81 17.26
N LEU A 156 -3.00 -0.76 17.21
CA LEU A 156 -1.78 -0.59 18.01
C LEU A 156 -2.03 0.46 19.10
N ARG A 157 -2.82 0.10 20.12
CA ARG A 157 -3.38 1.03 21.11
C ARG A 157 -2.65 0.98 22.46
N GLY A 158 -2.68 2.10 23.18
CA GLY A 158 -2.21 2.18 24.57
C GLY A 158 -0.77 1.70 24.74
N SER A 159 -0.55 0.78 25.68
CA SER A 159 0.78 0.23 25.99
C SER A 159 1.44 -0.52 24.83
N MET A 160 0.68 -0.95 23.81
CA MET A 160 1.25 -1.57 22.62
C MET A 160 2.17 -0.62 21.85
N GLN A 161 1.90 0.69 21.89
CA GLN A 161 2.73 1.71 21.23
C GLN A 161 4.14 1.83 21.84
N GLU A 162 4.27 1.51 23.12
CA GLU A 162 5.54 1.58 23.86
C GLU A 162 6.33 0.26 23.80
N LYS A 163 5.71 -0.81 23.26
CA LYS A 163 6.35 -2.12 23.14
C LYS A 163 7.44 -2.06 22.07
N LEU A 164 8.60 -2.66 22.36
CA LEU A 164 9.69 -2.79 21.39
C LEU A 164 9.26 -3.67 20.21
N VAL A 165 9.62 -3.25 19.00
CA VAL A 165 9.34 -3.97 17.75
C VAL A 165 9.87 -5.41 17.79
N GLY A 166 11.05 -5.63 18.38
CA GLY A 166 11.64 -6.97 18.53
C GLY A 166 10.83 -7.94 19.40
N LYS A 167 9.88 -7.44 20.20
CA LYS A 167 9.01 -8.26 21.08
C LYS A 167 7.63 -8.55 20.47
N LEU A 168 7.38 -8.10 19.25
CA LEU A 168 6.09 -8.21 18.60
C LEU A 168 5.89 -9.58 17.95
N SER A 169 4.63 -10.04 17.93
CA SER A 169 4.23 -11.21 17.13
C SER A 169 4.38 -10.94 15.62
N GLY A 170 4.20 -11.98 14.79
CA GLY A 170 4.10 -11.82 13.34
C GLY A 170 2.99 -10.82 12.98
N GLY A 171 1.74 -11.09 13.34
CA GLY A 171 0.63 -10.16 13.05
C GLY A 171 0.85 -8.73 13.54
N GLU A 172 1.38 -8.56 14.76
CA GLU A 172 1.71 -7.23 15.32
C GLU A 172 2.75 -6.48 14.46
N ARG A 173 3.86 -7.13 14.08
CA ARG A 173 4.85 -6.52 13.18
C ARG A 173 4.25 -6.17 11.81
N GLY A 174 3.20 -6.86 11.39
CA GLY A 174 2.58 -6.68 10.07
C GLY A 174 1.79 -5.39 10.07
N ARG A 175 1.06 -5.15 11.15
CA ARG A 175 0.36 -3.88 11.41
C ARG A 175 1.33 -2.71 11.55
N VAL A 176 2.49 -2.90 12.17
CA VAL A 176 3.54 -1.86 12.24
C VAL A 176 4.08 -1.54 10.86
N HIS A 177 4.43 -2.56 10.06
CA HIS A 177 4.93 -2.36 8.70
C HIS A 177 3.90 -1.66 7.83
N LEU A 178 2.64 -2.11 7.85
CA LEU A 178 1.53 -1.47 7.15
C LEU A 178 1.36 0.00 7.57
N ALA A 179 1.30 0.29 8.87
CA ALA A 179 1.13 1.64 9.38
C ALA A 179 2.26 2.58 8.95
N LYS A 180 3.50 2.08 8.97
CA LYS A 180 4.69 2.81 8.51
C LYS A 180 4.60 3.11 7.01
N THR A 181 4.35 2.11 6.17
CA THR A 181 4.27 2.28 4.71
C THR A 181 3.12 3.22 4.29
N LEU A 182 1.93 3.07 4.89
CA LEU A 182 0.78 3.91 4.56
C LEU A 182 0.96 5.37 5.00
N ARG A 183 1.91 5.66 5.91
CA ARG A 183 2.24 7.01 6.33
C ARG A 183 3.11 7.75 5.31
N GLU A 184 3.94 7.04 4.55
CA GLU A 184 5.01 7.64 3.73
C GLU A 184 4.49 8.53 2.58
N GLY A 185 3.18 8.53 2.30
CA GLY A 185 2.61 9.37 1.24
C GLY A 185 2.93 8.81 -0.14
N CYS A 186 2.60 7.54 -0.37
CA CYS A 186 2.73 6.90 -1.67
C CYS A 186 1.47 7.09 -2.53
N ASN A 187 1.62 6.89 -3.84
CA ASN A 187 0.51 6.96 -4.79
C ASN A 187 0.36 5.67 -5.64
N LEU A 188 1.28 4.72 -5.51
CA LEU A 188 1.11 3.32 -5.89
C LEU A 188 1.41 2.43 -4.67
N LEU A 189 0.41 1.66 -4.23
CA LEU A 189 0.54 0.69 -3.14
C LEU A 189 0.67 -0.73 -3.67
N LEU A 190 1.66 -1.48 -3.19
CA LEU A 190 1.76 -2.93 -3.37
C LEU A 190 1.55 -3.59 -2.02
N LEU A 191 0.53 -4.43 -1.91
CA LEU A 191 0.20 -5.16 -0.69
C LEU A 191 0.30 -6.66 -0.98
N ASP A 192 1.36 -7.31 -0.51
CA ASP A 192 1.57 -8.75 -0.74
C ASP A 192 0.93 -9.58 0.39
N GLU A 193 -0.22 -10.17 0.11
CA GLU A 193 -1.02 -10.98 1.05
C GLU A 193 -1.34 -10.28 2.39
N PRO A 194 -1.94 -9.06 2.37
CA PRO A 194 -2.22 -8.30 3.60
C PRO A 194 -3.19 -8.98 4.56
N SER A 195 -3.95 -9.99 4.11
CA SER A 195 -4.90 -10.73 4.94
C SER A 195 -4.29 -11.65 5.98
N ASN A 196 -3.03 -12.07 5.82
CA ASN A 196 -2.44 -13.12 6.67
C ASN A 196 -2.22 -12.67 8.11
N ASP A 197 -2.10 -11.36 8.33
CA ASP A 197 -1.61 -10.77 9.58
C ASP A 197 -2.58 -9.78 10.25
N LEU A 198 -3.73 -9.58 9.62
CA LEU A 198 -4.74 -8.61 10.02
C LEU A 198 -5.99 -9.32 10.52
N ASP A 199 -6.54 -8.81 11.62
CA ASP A 199 -7.88 -9.19 12.07
C ASP A 199 -8.95 -8.66 11.11
N VAL A 200 -10.17 -9.21 11.22
CA VAL A 200 -11.29 -8.90 10.31
C VAL A 200 -11.66 -7.42 10.31
N ASP A 201 -11.57 -6.76 11.46
CA ASP A 201 -11.92 -5.34 11.60
C ASP A 201 -10.86 -4.46 10.93
N THR A 202 -9.58 -4.79 11.11
CA THR A 202 -8.46 -4.10 10.47
C THR A 202 -8.49 -4.30 8.96
N LEU A 203 -8.84 -5.50 8.48
CA LEU A 203 -9.00 -5.77 7.04
C LEU A 203 -10.13 -4.95 6.42
N ARG A 204 -11.29 -4.89 7.08
CA ARG A 204 -12.41 -4.06 6.62
C ARG A 204 -12.03 -2.58 6.57
N SER A 205 -11.34 -2.10 7.60
CA SER A 205 -10.83 -0.73 7.67
C SER A 205 -9.85 -0.42 6.54
N LEU A 206 -8.95 -1.37 6.21
CA LEU A 206 -8.03 -1.25 5.08
C LEU A 206 -8.76 -1.25 3.73
N GLU A 207 -9.77 -2.10 3.55
CA GLU A 207 -10.60 -2.14 2.34
C GLU A 207 -11.31 -0.80 2.09
N GLU A 208 -11.88 -0.21 3.15
CA GLU A 208 -12.52 1.10 3.08
C GLU A 208 -11.52 2.22 2.78
N ALA A 209 -10.31 2.15 3.35
CA ALA A 209 -9.23 3.10 3.07
C ALA A 209 -8.77 3.00 1.61
N LEU A 210 -8.57 1.79 1.08
CA LEU A 210 -8.17 1.55 -0.32
C LEU A 210 -9.23 2.06 -1.31
N ARG A 211 -10.53 1.95 -0.98
CA ARG A 211 -11.60 2.52 -1.81
C ARG A 211 -11.58 4.04 -1.87
N ALA A 212 -11.09 4.68 -0.81
CA ALA A 212 -10.97 6.14 -0.72
C ALA A 212 -9.59 6.67 -1.16
N PHE A 213 -8.64 5.78 -1.43
CA PHE A 213 -7.28 6.15 -1.77
C PHE A 213 -7.22 6.83 -3.15
N ALA A 214 -6.71 8.06 -3.17
CA ALA A 214 -6.48 8.83 -4.40
C ALA A 214 -5.18 8.42 -5.13
N GLY A 215 -4.94 7.12 -5.24
CA GLY A 215 -3.79 6.50 -5.90
C GLY A 215 -4.18 5.19 -6.57
N SER A 216 -3.20 4.38 -6.94
CA SER A 216 -3.42 3.03 -7.45
C SER A 216 -2.90 1.99 -6.46
N ALA A 217 -3.48 0.79 -6.47
CA ALA A 217 -3.04 -0.29 -5.59
C ALA A 217 -3.03 -1.64 -6.31
N ILE A 218 -2.11 -2.52 -5.93
CA ILE A 218 -2.08 -3.93 -6.31
C ILE A 218 -2.11 -4.74 -5.02
N VAL A 219 -3.06 -5.66 -4.91
CA VAL A 219 -3.38 -6.43 -3.68
C VAL A 219 -3.47 -7.91 -3.99
#